data_AF-A0A963LSR5-F1
#
_entry.id   AF-A0A963LSR5-F1
#
_cell.length_a   1.000
_cell.length_b   1.000
_cell.length_c   1.000
_cell.angle_alpha   90.00
_cell.angle_beta   90.00
_cell.angle_gamma   90.00
#
_symmetry.space_group_name_H-M   'P 1'
#
loop_
_entity.id
_entity.type
_entity.pdbx_description
1 polymer ?
#
loop_
_entity_poly.entity_id
_entity_poly.type
_entity_poly.pdbx_seq_one_letter_code
_entity_poly.pdbx_strand_id
1 'polypeptide(L)' 'LVDEINARPAAQRAEALKTRHTFKTEVDEEALRSLFPQNERLAKTA' A
#
# COMPACT_ATOMS: atom_id res chain seq x y z
N LEU A 1 -7.64 -4.77 -29.20
CA LEU A 1 -7.51 -3.38 -28.67
C LEU A 1 -6.81 -3.36 -27.32
N VAL A 2 -7.22 -4.17 -26.34
CA VAL A 2 -6.57 -4.21 -25.02
C VAL A 2 -5.09 -4.64 -25.10
N ASP A 3 -4.77 -5.64 -25.91
CA ASP A 3 -3.38 -6.11 -26.05
C ASP A 3 -2.45 -5.05 -26.67
N GLU A 4 -2.96 -4.29 -27.63
CA GLU A 4 -2.23 -3.19 -28.27
C GLU A 4 -1.95 -2.03 -27.29
N ILE A 5 -2.88 -1.78 -26.35
CA ILE A 5 -2.69 -0.78 -25.29
C ILE A 5 -1.63 -1.27 -24.29
N ASN A 6 -1.64 -2.55 -23.94
CA ASN A 6 -0.67 -3.16 -23.02
C ASN A 6 0.75 -3.23 -23.60
N ALA A 7 0.89 -3.28 -24.92
CA ALA A 7 2.19 -3.23 -25.61
C ALA A 7 2.87 -1.85 -25.54
N ARG A 8 2.15 -0.81 -25.10
CA ARG A 8 2.72 0.55 -25.00
C ARG A 8 3.78 0.60 -23.89
N PRO A 9 4.91 1.32 -24.11
CA PRO A 9 5.95 1.47 -23.09
C PRO A 9 5.45 2.00 -21.74
N ALA A 10 4.38 2.81 -21.75
CA ALA A 10 3.77 3.33 -20.52
C ALA A 10 3.10 2.23 -19.68
N ALA A 11 2.39 1.29 -20.32
CA ALA A 11 1.72 0.19 -19.64
C ALA A 11 2.76 -0.75 -18.99
N GLN A 12 3.84 -1.07 -19.70
CA GLN A 12 4.94 -1.88 -19.17
C GLN A 12 5.62 -1.25 -17.95
N ARG A 13 5.82 0.08 -17.95
CA ARG A 13 6.37 0.79 -16.78
C ARG A 13 5.40 0.77 -15.59
N ALA A 14 4.10 0.91 -15.83
CA ALA A 14 3.10 0.84 -14.77
C ALA A 14 3.04 -0.56 -14.13
N GLU A 15 3.10 -1.63 -14.93
CA GLU A 15 3.19 -3.00 -14.43
C GLU A 15 4.49 -3.23 -13.63
N ALA A 16 5.62 -2.70 -14.10
CA ALA A 16 6.87 -2.78 -13.35
C ALA A 16 6.82 -2.07 -11.99
N LEU A 17 6.09 -0.95 -11.88
CA LEU A 17 5.87 -0.25 -10.60
C LEU A 17 5.01 -1.07 -9.64
N LYS A 18 3.98 -1.74 -10.16
CA LYS A 18 3.11 -2.62 -9.37
C LYS A 18 3.90 -3.77 -8.73
N THR A 19 4.85 -4.35 -9.45
CA THR A 19 5.68 -5.45 -8.92
C THR A 19 6.80 -5.00 -7.98
N ARG A 20 7.14 -3.70 -7.98
CA ARG A 20 8.28 -3.18 -7.22
C ARG A 20 8.01 -3.07 -5.72
N HIS A 21 6.75 -2.89 -5.33
CA HIS A 21 6.36 -2.69 -3.94
C HIS A 21 5.35 -3.75 -3.52
N THR A 22 5.71 -4.52 -2.50
CA THR A 22 4.73 -5.38 -1.82
C THR A 22 3.96 -4.52 -0.85
N PHE A 23 2.72 -4.16 -1.22
CA PHE A 23 1.82 -3.47 -0.30
C PHE A 23 1.41 -4.44 0.80
N LYS A 24 1.49 -3.98 2.05
CA LYS A 24 1.03 -4.74 3.20
C LYS A 24 -0.49 -4.86 3.13
N THR A 25 -1.01 -6.09 3.26
CA THR A 25 -2.45 -6.37 3.23
C THR A 25 -3.09 -6.32 4.62
N GLU A 26 -2.27 -6.28 5.67
CA GLU A 26 -2.70 -6.32 7.06
C GLU A 26 -2.36 -5.02 7.78
N VAL A 27 -3.26 -4.61 8.67
CA VAL A 27 -3.04 -3.47 9.57
C VAL A 27 -2.68 -4.03 10.94
N ASP A 28 -1.38 -4.16 11.20
CA ASP A 28 -0.83 -4.64 12.47
C ASP A 28 -0.62 -3.50 13.48
N GLU A 29 -0.05 -3.80 14.65
CA GLU A 29 0.15 -2.81 15.71
C GLU A 29 0.99 -1.61 15.27
N GLU A 30 2.03 -1.83 14.46
CA GLU A 30 2.86 -0.73 13.94
C GLU A 30 2.06 0.17 12.99
N ALA A 31 1.25 -0.43 12.11
CA ALA A 31 0.35 0.31 11.23
C ALA A 31 -0.72 1.07 12.04
N LEU A 32 -1.30 0.45 13.08
CA LEU A 32 -2.28 1.11 13.94
C LEU A 32 -1.70 2.31 14.68
N ARG A 33 -0.45 2.21 15.16
CA ARG A 33 0.26 3.35 15.79
C ARG A 33 0.48 4.50 14.81
N SER A 34 0.84 4.17 13.57
CA SER A 34 1.10 5.17 12.52
C SER A 34 -0.20 5.83 12.00
N LEU A 35 -1.28 5.05 11.87
CA LEU A 35 -2.57 5.54 11.37
C LEU A 35 -3.40 6.27 12.44
N PHE A 36 -3.29 5.84 13.70
CA PHE A 36 -4.07 6.38 14.81
C PHE A 36 -3.20 6.76 16.01
N PRO A 37 -2.24 7.68 15.85
CA PRO A 37 -1.31 8.05 16.92
C PRO A 37 -2.03 8.58 18.18
N GLN A 38 -3.22 9.17 18.02
CA GLN A 38 -4.04 9.64 19.14
C GLN A 38 -4.56 8.53 20.06
N ASN A 39 -4.55 7.27 19.62
CA ASN A 39 -5.03 6.15 20.43
C ASN A 39 -4.04 5.76 21.54
N GLU A 40 -2.79 6.26 21.51
CA GLU A 40 -1.81 6.02 22.57
C GLU A 40 -2.32 6.46 23.95
N ARG A 41 -3.16 7.50 24.02
CA ARG A 41 -3.76 7.95 25.28
C ARG A 41 -4.75 6.94 25.87
N LEU A 42 -5.44 6.18 25.02
CA LEU A 42 -6.44 5.19 25.43
C LEU A 42 -5.75 3.95 26.03
N ALA A 43 -4.62 3.54 25.43
CA ALA A 43 -3.82 2.42 25.94
C ALA A 43 -3.24 2.68 27.35
N LYS A 44 -3.00 3.94 27.72
CA LYS A 44 -2.50 4.33 29.06
C LYS A 44 -3.58 4.37 30.14
N THR A 45 -4.86 4.29 29.76
CA THR A 45 -6.00 4.44 30.68
C THR A 45 -6.66 3.09 31.00
N ALA A 46 -6.28 2.02 30.29
CA ALA A 46 -6.71 0.64 30.56
C ALA A 46 -5.75 -0.05 31.52
#